data_AF-A0A363MVI8-F1
#
_entry.id   AF-A0A363MVI8-F1
#
_cell.length_a   1.000
_cell.length_b   1.000
_cell.length_c   1.000
_cell.angle_alpha   90.00
_cell.angle_beta   90.00
_cell.angle_gamma   90.00
#
_symmetry.space_group_name_H-M   'P 1'
#
loop_
_entity.id
_entity.type
_entity.pdbx_description
1 polymer ?
#
loop_
_entity_poly.entity_id
_entity_poly.type
_entity_poly.pdbx_seq_one_letter_code
_entity_poly.pdbx_strand_id
1 'polypeptide(L)'
;MKNTILITAFSILFAACDSEKKPASVSVSLQSKYTVTDIGLYPEGIDYDSKNEKFLFSSLYKGAVYAMNPKGETTVFATSSKLVLPTGIYTDETRNRLIVANADLGISQKSTATSSGTIATVSIFNLTSGALIKEIDLKNFTPNAGSCLNDIAVDTDGNIYITDSFSPNIYKIDTSFTASLFVTNELFKPAPNQFGLNGIVFHPDGYLLAVKTDDSKLFKISISNPSIITEVTGASFSAPDGIELDKNNNLVVVENGLALGKTYTFSSNNNWKSASKISETNVGKEDFPTTAALASDGNVYVISSKLGKLLGGDKTQSSYDIQRIK
;
A
#
# COMPACT_ATOMS: atom_id res chain seq x y z
N MET A 1 -47.39 -57.91 -55.20
CA MET A 1 -46.56 -56.78 -54.75
C MET A 1 -47.49 -55.65 -54.33
N LYS A 2 -47.73 -55.49 -53.02
CA LYS A 2 -48.55 -54.42 -52.44
C LYS A 2 -47.76 -53.84 -51.27
N ASN A 3 -47.45 -52.56 -51.38
CA ASN A 3 -46.70 -51.78 -50.39
C ASN A 3 -47.58 -51.49 -49.17
N THR A 4 -47.09 -51.82 -47.99
CA THR A 4 -47.65 -51.35 -46.72
C THR A 4 -46.60 -50.42 -46.09
N ILE A 5 -46.96 -49.13 -45.98
CA ILE A 5 -46.16 -48.09 -45.35
C ILE A 5 -46.38 -48.19 -43.83
N LEU A 6 -45.33 -48.45 -43.08
CA LEU A 6 -45.31 -48.40 -41.61
C LEU A 6 -44.75 -47.03 -41.19
N ILE A 7 -45.55 -46.24 -40.50
CA ILE A 7 -45.15 -44.95 -39.91
C ILE A 7 -44.53 -45.26 -38.54
N THR A 8 -43.24 -44.99 -38.37
CA THR A 8 -42.56 -45.08 -37.08
C THR A 8 -42.35 -43.67 -36.53
N ALA A 9 -42.99 -43.37 -35.41
CA ALA A 9 -42.85 -42.10 -34.70
C ALA A 9 -41.46 -41.99 -34.06
N PHE A 10 -40.76 -40.88 -34.31
CA PHE A 10 -39.46 -40.57 -33.72
C PHE A 10 -39.68 -39.67 -32.49
N SER A 11 -39.53 -40.23 -31.30
CA SER A 11 -39.57 -39.47 -30.04
C SER A 11 -38.19 -38.88 -29.76
N ILE A 12 -38.08 -37.55 -29.84
CA ILE A 12 -36.87 -36.80 -29.50
C ILE A 12 -36.88 -36.57 -27.97
N LEU A 13 -35.98 -37.23 -27.24
CA LEU A 13 -35.67 -36.92 -25.85
C LEU A 13 -34.75 -35.69 -25.82
N PHE A 14 -35.27 -34.55 -25.33
CA PHE A 14 -34.43 -33.43 -24.92
C PHE A 14 -33.78 -33.75 -23.58
N ALA A 15 -32.48 -34.05 -23.59
CA ALA A 15 -31.67 -34.02 -22.38
C ALA A 15 -31.44 -32.56 -21.99
N ALA A 16 -32.14 -32.09 -20.96
CA ALA A 16 -31.86 -30.80 -20.35
C ALA A 16 -30.54 -30.92 -19.57
N CYS A 17 -29.50 -30.21 -20.02
CA CYS A 17 -28.28 -30.01 -19.24
C CYS A 17 -28.64 -29.24 -17.97
N ASP A 18 -28.50 -29.90 -16.83
CA ASP A 18 -28.55 -29.30 -15.51
C ASP A 18 -27.38 -28.31 -15.40
N SER A 19 -27.68 -27.03 -15.30
CA SER A 19 -26.67 -25.99 -15.12
C SER A 19 -26.05 -26.18 -13.74
N GLU A 20 -24.79 -26.62 -13.69
CA GLU A 20 -23.99 -26.65 -12.46
C GLU A 20 -24.01 -25.25 -11.84
N LYS A 21 -24.74 -25.11 -10.72
CA LYS A 21 -24.66 -23.93 -9.86
C LYS A 21 -23.22 -23.86 -9.36
N LYS A 22 -22.45 -22.88 -9.85
CA LYS A 22 -21.18 -22.48 -9.23
C LYS A 22 -21.43 -22.38 -7.71
N PRO A 23 -20.65 -23.06 -6.86
CA PRO A 23 -20.80 -22.90 -5.43
C PRO A 23 -20.64 -21.41 -5.11
N ALA A 24 -21.60 -20.86 -4.37
CA ALA A 24 -21.53 -19.50 -3.88
C ALA A 24 -20.19 -19.31 -3.17
N SER A 25 -19.42 -18.30 -3.58
CA SER A 25 -18.17 -17.94 -2.91
C SER A 25 -18.48 -17.68 -1.45
N VAL A 26 -17.99 -18.54 -0.55
CA VAL A 26 -18.07 -18.30 0.88
C VAL A 26 -17.26 -17.03 1.12
N SER A 27 -17.94 -15.93 1.47
CA SER A 27 -17.28 -14.68 1.83
C SER A 27 -16.34 -14.97 3.00
N VAL A 28 -15.05 -14.74 2.81
CA VAL A 28 -14.07 -14.81 3.90
C VAL A 28 -14.47 -13.78 4.95
N SER A 29 -14.71 -14.23 6.19
CA SER A 29 -15.00 -13.32 7.29
C SER A 29 -13.68 -12.81 7.87
N LEU A 30 -13.32 -11.56 7.57
CA LEU A 30 -12.20 -10.89 8.23
C LEU A 30 -12.59 -10.49 9.67
N GLN A 31 -11.62 -10.58 10.58
CA GLN A 31 -11.78 -10.14 11.96
C GLN A 31 -11.74 -8.61 12.01
N SER A 32 -12.36 -7.99 13.00
CA SER A 32 -12.23 -6.53 13.19
C SER A 32 -10.85 -6.12 13.71
N LYS A 33 -10.09 -7.05 14.28
CA LYS A 33 -8.75 -6.84 14.80
C LYS A 33 -7.96 -8.14 14.76
N TYR A 34 -6.72 -8.06 14.32
CA TYR A 34 -5.71 -9.11 14.38
C TYR A 34 -4.57 -8.64 15.28
N THR A 35 -4.01 -9.56 16.05
CA THR A 35 -2.76 -9.34 16.78
C THR A 35 -1.68 -10.23 16.16
N VAL A 36 -0.63 -9.60 15.64
CA VAL A 36 0.54 -10.26 15.07
C VAL A 36 1.61 -10.36 16.14
N THR A 37 2.04 -11.59 16.46
CA THR A 37 3.09 -11.84 17.46
C THR A 37 4.38 -12.32 16.79
N ASP A 38 5.37 -11.43 16.69
CA ASP A 38 6.71 -11.76 16.20
C ASP A 38 7.73 -10.71 16.69
N ILE A 39 8.81 -11.13 17.36
CA ILE A 39 9.79 -10.23 17.97
C ILE A 39 10.49 -9.40 16.89
N GLY A 40 10.47 -8.07 17.06
CA GLY A 40 11.12 -7.11 16.19
C GLY A 40 10.47 -7.02 14.81
N LEU A 41 9.19 -7.34 14.65
CA LEU A 41 8.55 -7.26 13.33
C LEU A 41 8.48 -5.81 12.82
N TYR A 42 8.04 -4.86 13.64
CA TYR A 42 7.89 -3.43 13.28
C TYR A 42 7.34 -3.23 11.86
N PRO A 43 6.09 -3.66 11.61
CA PRO A 43 5.51 -3.56 10.29
C PRO A 43 5.17 -2.10 9.96
N GLU A 44 5.21 -1.71 8.70
CA GLU A 44 4.98 -0.32 8.31
C GLU A 44 3.94 -0.20 7.19
N GLY A 45 4.27 -0.64 5.99
CA GLY A 45 3.34 -0.73 4.86
C GLY A 45 2.46 -1.96 4.96
N ILE A 46 1.19 -1.83 4.60
CA ILE A 46 0.20 -2.92 4.53
C ILE A 46 -0.62 -2.76 3.26
N ASP A 47 -0.98 -3.87 2.63
CA ASP A 47 -1.97 -3.91 1.56
C ASP A 47 -2.70 -5.27 1.57
N TYR A 48 -3.80 -5.41 0.82
CA TYR A 48 -4.63 -6.61 0.80
C TYR A 48 -4.71 -7.24 -0.60
N ASP A 49 -4.19 -8.46 -0.71
CA ASP A 49 -4.37 -9.30 -1.90
C ASP A 49 -5.74 -9.99 -1.81
N SER A 50 -6.74 -9.36 -2.42
CA SER A 50 -8.12 -9.83 -2.52
C SER A 50 -8.24 -11.11 -3.34
N LYS A 51 -7.39 -11.34 -4.35
CA LYS A 51 -7.42 -12.59 -5.13
C LYS A 51 -7.02 -13.81 -4.33
N ASN A 52 -6.11 -13.64 -3.37
CA ASN A 52 -5.60 -14.72 -2.52
C ASN A 52 -6.04 -14.60 -1.05
N GLU A 53 -6.91 -13.63 -0.75
CA GLU A 53 -7.51 -13.36 0.57
C GLU A 53 -6.46 -13.30 1.70
N LYS A 54 -5.46 -12.43 1.56
CA LYS A 54 -4.39 -12.26 2.56
C LYS A 54 -3.98 -10.79 2.69
N PHE A 55 -3.66 -10.38 3.91
CA PHE A 55 -2.88 -9.16 4.12
C PHE A 55 -1.43 -9.44 3.75
N LEU A 56 -0.79 -8.47 3.11
CA LEU A 56 0.65 -8.39 2.99
C LEU A 56 1.11 -7.17 3.80
N PHE A 57 2.26 -7.25 4.45
CA PHE A 57 2.86 -6.09 5.11
C PHE A 57 4.38 -6.20 5.16
N SER A 58 5.06 -5.05 5.11
CA SER A 58 6.50 -4.97 5.25
C SER A 58 6.94 -5.10 6.71
N SER A 59 8.24 -5.30 6.92
CA SER A 59 8.89 -5.28 8.23
C SER A 59 10.15 -4.42 8.12
N LEU A 60 10.13 -3.25 8.75
CA LEU A 60 11.24 -2.29 8.71
C LEU A 60 12.52 -2.89 9.29
N TYR A 61 12.38 -3.59 10.42
CA TYR A 61 13.54 -4.12 11.15
C TYR A 61 14.08 -5.40 10.54
N LYS A 62 13.23 -6.31 10.05
CA LYS A 62 13.69 -7.62 9.54
C LYS A 62 14.05 -7.62 8.06
N GLY A 63 13.62 -6.61 7.30
CA GLY A 63 13.94 -6.52 5.88
C GLY A 63 13.21 -7.56 5.02
N ALA A 64 11.92 -7.80 5.30
CA ALA A 64 11.10 -8.78 4.59
C ALA A 64 9.64 -8.31 4.48
N VAL A 65 8.89 -8.94 3.59
CA VAL A 65 7.43 -8.85 3.51
C VAL A 65 6.83 -10.12 4.10
N TYR A 66 5.78 -9.96 4.88
CA TYR A 66 5.01 -11.02 5.49
C TYR A 66 3.63 -11.11 4.86
N ALA A 67 3.08 -12.32 4.81
CA ALA A 67 1.68 -12.57 4.51
C ALA A 67 0.95 -13.00 5.78
N MET A 68 -0.29 -12.53 5.95
CA MET A 68 -1.20 -12.96 6.99
C MET A 68 -2.52 -13.40 6.37
N ASN A 69 -2.91 -14.64 6.66
CA ASN A 69 -4.19 -15.16 6.19
C ASN A 69 -5.36 -14.66 7.06
N PRO A 70 -6.62 -14.92 6.68
CA PRO A 70 -7.80 -14.43 7.41
C PRO A 70 -7.94 -14.96 8.84
N LYS A 71 -7.21 -16.03 9.19
CA LYS A 71 -7.15 -16.60 10.55
C LYS A 71 -6.12 -15.89 11.45
N GLY A 72 -5.31 -15.00 10.89
CA GLY A 72 -4.22 -14.31 11.59
C GLY A 72 -2.89 -15.07 11.59
N GLU A 73 -2.76 -16.15 10.81
CA GLU A 73 -1.51 -16.90 10.71
C GLU A 73 -0.56 -16.18 9.76
N THR A 74 0.68 -15.94 10.22
CA THR A 74 1.69 -15.16 9.48
C THR A 74 2.83 -16.03 8.96
N THR A 75 3.38 -15.65 7.81
CA THR A 75 4.60 -16.26 7.25
C THR A 75 5.42 -15.21 6.49
N VAL A 76 6.73 -15.41 6.36
CA VAL A 76 7.55 -14.62 5.44
C VAL A 76 7.10 -14.93 4.02
N PHE A 77 6.69 -13.90 3.28
CA PHE A 77 6.18 -14.02 1.92
C PHE A 77 7.26 -13.72 0.88
N ALA A 78 8.01 -12.64 1.06
CA ALA A 78 9.03 -12.21 0.12
C ALA A 78 10.22 -11.56 0.84
N THR A 79 11.43 -11.80 0.33
CA THR A 79 12.64 -11.11 0.79
C THR A 79 13.70 -11.12 -0.31
N SER A 80 14.69 -10.25 -0.18
CA SER A 80 15.88 -10.20 -1.02
C SER A 80 17.08 -9.82 -0.15
N SER A 81 18.29 -10.09 -0.64
CA SER A 81 19.52 -9.59 -0.03
C SER A 81 19.64 -8.07 -0.08
N LYS A 82 18.98 -7.39 -1.04
CA LYS A 82 18.96 -5.92 -1.12
C LYS A 82 17.77 -5.27 -0.43
N LEU A 83 16.78 -6.06 0.00
CA LEU A 83 15.62 -5.57 0.75
C LEU A 83 16.02 -5.35 2.21
N VAL A 84 16.38 -4.11 2.57
CA VAL A 84 17.00 -3.75 3.86
C VAL A 84 15.96 -3.22 4.84
N LEU A 85 15.25 -2.16 4.47
CA LEU A 85 14.19 -1.54 5.25
C LEU A 85 13.01 -1.30 4.29
N PRO A 86 12.18 -2.34 4.06
CA PRO A 86 10.99 -2.21 3.25
C PRO A 86 9.97 -1.32 3.97
N THR A 87 9.53 -0.28 3.29
CA THR A 87 8.53 0.71 3.74
C THR A 87 7.17 0.34 3.12
N GLY A 88 6.57 1.22 2.33
CA GLY A 88 5.30 1.01 1.66
C GLY A 88 5.33 -0.18 0.72
N ILE A 89 4.16 -0.82 0.58
CA ILE A 89 3.94 -1.92 -0.33
C ILE A 89 2.66 -1.70 -1.12
N TYR A 90 2.58 -2.28 -2.31
CA TYR A 90 1.38 -2.21 -3.16
C TYR A 90 1.16 -3.54 -3.89
N THR A 91 -0.08 -4.03 -3.87
CA THR A 91 -0.55 -5.26 -4.51
C THR A 91 -1.21 -4.92 -5.85
N ASP A 92 -0.42 -4.88 -6.93
CA ASP A 92 -0.96 -4.75 -8.28
C ASP A 92 -1.46 -6.12 -8.76
N GLU A 93 -2.68 -6.44 -8.34
CA GLU A 93 -3.34 -7.70 -8.63
C GLU A 93 -3.57 -7.91 -10.13
N THR A 94 -3.81 -6.83 -10.89
CA THR A 94 -4.05 -6.89 -12.34
C THR A 94 -2.82 -7.44 -13.05
N ARG A 95 -1.63 -7.09 -12.58
CA ARG A 95 -0.34 -7.52 -13.16
C ARG A 95 0.38 -8.60 -12.36
N ASN A 96 -0.27 -9.15 -11.32
CA ASN A 96 0.26 -10.19 -10.44
C ASN A 96 1.64 -9.83 -9.85
N ARG A 97 1.78 -8.60 -9.36
CA ARG A 97 3.04 -8.11 -8.79
C ARG A 97 2.82 -7.40 -7.45
N LEU A 98 3.70 -7.72 -6.51
CA LEU A 98 3.87 -6.99 -5.26
C LEU A 98 5.03 -6.01 -5.45
N ILE A 99 4.79 -4.74 -5.16
CA ILE A 99 5.75 -3.66 -5.29
C ILE A 99 6.13 -3.23 -3.88
N VAL A 100 7.42 -3.07 -3.60
CA VAL A 100 7.93 -2.75 -2.26
C VAL A 100 8.94 -1.63 -2.38
N ALA A 101 8.66 -0.51 -1.71
CA ALA A 101 9.62 0.57 -1.54
C ALA A 101 10.64 0.14 -0.50
N ASN A 102 11.90 0.49 -0.70
CA ASN A 102 12.99 0.08 0.16
C ASN A 102 13.98 1.22 0.36
N ALA A 103 14.30 1.43 1.63
CA ALA A 103 15.20 2.46 2.11
C ALA A 103 16.21 1.86 3.09
N ASP A 104 16.93 2.72 3.80
CA ASP A 104 17.61 2.36 5.03
C ASP A 104 17.78 3.60 5.92
N LEU A 105 17.38 3.47 7.19
CA LEU A 105 17.55 4.50 8.23
C LEU A 105 18.68 4.14 9.21
N GLY A 106 19.37 3.02 8.99
CA GLY A 106 20.39 2.49 9.90
C GLY A 106 19.82 1.70 11.09
N ILE A 107 18.51 1.44 11.09
CA ILE A 107 17.81 0.78 12.20
C ILE A 107 17.48 -0.69 11.91
N SER A 108 17.56 -1.13 10.66
CA SER A 108 17.25 -2.50 10.25
C SER A 108 18.35 -3.49 10.69
N GLN A 109 17.98 -4.76 10.86
CA GLN A 109 18.93 -5.87 11.03
C GLN A 109 19.86 -6.03 9.84
N LYS A 110 19.43 -5.57 8.65
CA LYS A 110 20.20 -5.62 7.41
C LYS A 110 20.98 -4.33 7.14
N SER A 111 20.86 -3.32 7.99
CA SER A 111 21.64 -2.08 7.87
C SER A 111 23.13 -2.39 8.04
N THR A 112 23.95 -1.68 7.28
CA THR A 112 25.41 -1.66 7.40
C THR A 112 25.86 -0.29 7.91
N ALA A 113 27.13 -0.16 8.30
CA ALA A 113 27.68 1.09 8.82
C ALA A 113 27.54 2.30 7.85
N THR A 114 27.38 2.05 6.56
CA THR A 114 27.35 3.09 5.52
C THR A 114 26.07 3.11 4.68
N SER A 115 25.07 2.27 4.98
CA SER A 115 23.88 2.15 4.11
C SER A 115 22.76 3.15 4.44
N SER A 116 22.75 3.74 5.63
CA SER A 116 21.71 4.71 6.03
C SER A 116 21.63 5.90 5.06
N GLY A 117 20.43 6.17 4.55
CA GLY A 117 20.13 7.21 3.57
C GLY A 117 20.63 6.93 2.14
N THR A 118 21.33 5.81 1.91
CA THR A 118 21.93 5.49 0.60
C THR A 118 21.07 4.57 -0.26
N ILE A 119 20.10 3.89 0.34
CA ILE A 119 19.24 2.94 -0.36
C ILE A 119 17.99 3.66 -0.85
N ALA A 120 17.75 3.57 -2.16
CA ALA A 120 16.54 4.04 -2.81
C ALA A 120 16.14 3.04 -3.89
N THR A 121 15.65 1.87 -3.47
CA THR A 121 15.34 0.78 -4.41
C THR A 121 13.87 0.40 -4.35
N VAL A 122 13.30 0.03 -5.50
CA VAL A 122 11.97 -0.58 -5.58
C VAL A 122 12.14 -2.04 -5.95
N SER A 123 11.63 -2.94 -5.11
CA SER A 123 11.63 -4.37 -5.35
C SER A 123 10.27 -4.81 -5.87
N ILE A 124 10.27 -5.56 -6.96
CA ILE A 124 9.07 -6.12 -7.59
C ILE A 124 9.11 -7.63 -7.42
N PHE A 125 8.12 -8.18 -6.75
CA PHE A 125 7.93 -9.62 -6.55
C PHE A 125 6.69 -10.09 -7.28
N ASN A 126 6.63 -11.39 -7.61
CA ASN A 126 5.40 -12.01 -8.08
C ASN A 126 4.41 -12.12 -6.90
N LEU A 127 3.20 -11.60 -7.06
CA LEU A 127 2.20 -11.53 -5.97
C LEU A 127 1.65 -12.92 -5.57
N THR A 128 1.70 -13.88 -6.48
CA THR A 128 1.29 -15.27 -6.20
C THR A 128 2.38 -16.04 -5.46
N SER A 129 3.63 -16.02 -5.96
CA SER A 129 4.69 -16.91 -5.49
C SER A 129 5.70 -16.27 -4.52
N GLY A 130 5.73 -14.93 -4.41
CA GLY A 130 6.74 -14.21 -3.66
C GLY A 130 8.12 -14.15 -4.34
N ALA A 131 8.25 -14.70 -5.55
CA ALA A 131 9.53 -14.72 -6.27
C ALA A 131 9.93 -13.32 -6.75
N LEU A 132 11.20 -12.94 -6.56
CA LEU A 132 11.72 -11.66 -7.04
C LEU A 132 11.69 -11.60 -8.58
N ILE A 133 11.10 -10.54 -9.12
CA ILE A 133 11.05 -10.24 -10.56
C ILE A 133 12.14 -9.22 -10.92
N LYS A 134 12.21 -8.11 -10.18
CA LYS A 134 13.10 -6.99 -10.49
C LYS A 134 13.45 -6.18 -9.26
N GLU A 135 14.63 -5.60 -9.24
CA GLU A 135 15.00 -4.52 -8.32
C GLU A 135 15.47 -3.34 -9.17
N ILE A 136 14.97 -2.15 -8.83
CA ILE A 136 15.17 -0.94 -9.60
C ILE A 136 15.77 0.11 -8.67
N ASP A 137 16.96 0.58 -9.00
CA ASP A 137 17.68 1.57 -8.20
C ASP A 137 17.36 2.99 -8.67
N LEU A 138 16.70 3.75 -7.80
CA LEU A 138 16.34 5.14 -8.01
C LEU A 138 17.42 6.10 -7.48
N LYS A 139 18.43 5.60 -6.77
CA LYS A 139 19.50 6.44 -6.19
C LYS A 139 20.30 7.17 -7.25
N ASN A 140 20.33 6.65 -8.48
CA ASN A 140 20.98 7.28 -9.63
C ASN A 140 20.41 8.67 -9.99
N PHE A 141 19.17 8.97 -9.61
CA PHE A 141 18.57 10.30 -9.80
C PHE A 141 19.04 11.31 -8.74
N THR A 142 19.48 10.84 -7.59
CA THR A 142 19.85 11.66 -6.43
C THR A 142 21.14 11.15 -5.75
N PRO A 143 22.25 10.94 -6.48
CA PRO A 143 23.40 10.18 -5.98
C PRO A 143 24.01 10.75 -4.70
N ASN A 144 23.96 12.08 -4.53
CA ASN A 144 24.58 12.80 -3.40
C ASN A 144 23.60 13.23 -2.30
N ALA A 145 22.31 12.89 -2.39
CA ALA A 145 21.31 13.23 -1.38
C ALA A 145 20.91 11.99 -0.56
N GLY A 146 20.43 12.19 0.67
CA GLY A 146 19.75 11.12 1.41
C GLY A 146 18.45 10.74 0.72
N SER A 147 18.00 9.50 0.90
CA SER A 147 16.72 9.03 0.38
C SER A 147 16.03 8.12 1.39
N CYS A 148 14.70 8.17 1.37
CA CYS A 148 13.82 7.23 2.06
C CYS A 148 12.59 7.04 1.19
N LEU A 149 12.65 6.11 0.23
CA LEU A 149 11.46 5.74 -0.54
C LEU A 149 10.39 5.27 0.43
N ASN A 150 9.22 5.88 0.38
CA ASN A 150 8.21 5.70 1.40
C ASN A 150 7.03 4.88 0.86
N ASP A 151 6.16 5.50 0.06
CA ASP A 151 4.90 4.87 -0.34
C ASP A 151 4.76 4.78 -1.87
N ILE A 152 3.80 3.97 -2.31
CA ILE A 152 3.63 3.55 -3.70
C ILE A 152 2.18 3.72 -4.15
N ALA A 153 2.00 4.33 -5.32
CA ALA A 153 0.73 4.30 -6.06
C ALA A 153 0.93 3.65 -7.44
N VAL A 154 -0.11 2.99 -7.95
CA VAL A 154 -0.11 2.43 -9.31
C VAL A 154 -1.32 2.95 -10.07
N ASP A 155 -1.09 3.51 -11.27
CA ASP A 155 -2.18 3.95 -12.14
C ASP A 155 -2.83 2.80 -12.93
N THR A 156 -3.90 3.10 -13.65
CA THR A 156 -4.63 2.13 -14.49
C THR A 156 -3.73 1.45 -15.53
N ASP A 157 -2.74 2.18 -16.06
CA ASP A 157 -1.82 1.69 -17.08
C ASP A 157 -0.70 0.82 -16.50
N GLY A 158 -0.51 0.84 -15.18
CA GLY A 158 0.48 0.07 -14.45
C GLY A 158 1.79 0.80 -14.26
N ASN A 159 1.80 2.12 -14.42
CA ASN A 159 2.92 2.93 -13.98
C ASN A 159 2.92 3.02 -12.46
N ILE A 160 4.10 2.93 -11.87
CA ILE A 160 4.33 2.97 -10.42
C ILE A 160 4.84 4.36 -10.08
N TYR A 161 4.27 4.99 -9.06
CA TYR A 161 4.67 6.29 -8.52
C TYR A 161 5.16 6.10 -7.10
N ILE A 162 6.31 6.70 -6.76
CA ILE A 162 6.98 6.45 -5.48
C ILE A 162 7.38 7.77 -4.85
N THR A 163 6.99 7.98 -3.60
CA THR A 163 7.41 9.14 -2.80
C THR A 163 8.77 8.90 -2.17
N ASP A 164 9.50 9.98 -1.91
CA ASP A 164 10.75 9.96 -1.16
C ASP A 164 10.66 10.95 0.00
N SER A 165 10.69 10.46 1.22
CA SER A 165 10.53 11.32 2.39
C SER A 165 11.70 12.26 2.62
N PHE A 166 12.88 11.97 2.05
CA PHE A 166 14.09 12.79 2.23
C PHE A 166 14.50 13.58 0.98
N SER A 167 13.69 13.54 -0.08
CA SER A 167 13.92 14.35 -1.26
C SER A 167 12.61 14.97 -1.79
N PRO A 168 12.65 16.11 -2.49
CA PRO A 168 11.46 16.78 -3.02
C PRO A 168 10.88 16.08 -4.27
N ASN A 169 10.99 14.76 -4.34
CA ASN A 169 10.80 13.98 -5.56
C ASN A 169 9.66 12.96 -5.43
N ILE A 170 8.91 12.84 -6.52
CA ILE A 170 8.13 11.63 -6.82
C ILE A 170 8.80 10.99 -8.05
N TYR A 171 9.07 9.70 -7.98
CA TYR A 171 9.61 8.92 -9.09
C TYR A 171 8.48 8.22 -9.85
N LYS A 172 8.73 7.86 -11.11
CA LYS A 172 7.85 6.99 -11.90
C LYS A 172 8.63 5.82 -12.47
N ILE A 173 8.07 4.62 -12.39
CA ILE A 173 8.55 3.42 -13.08
C ILE A 173 7.46 2.98 -14.04
N ASP A 174 7.80 2.89 -15.34
CA ASP A 174 6.84 2.47 -16.36
C ASP A 174 6.64 0.93 -16.38
N THR A 175 5.75 0.46 -17.26
CA THR A 175 5.45 -0.97 -17.42
C THR A 175 6.62 -1.80 -17.97
N SER A 176 7.66 -1.15 -18.50
CA SER A 176 8.91 -1.78 -18.95
C SER A 176 9.99 -1.75 -17.87
N PHE A 177 9.64 -1.34 -16.65
CA PHE A 177 10.55 -1.13 -15.52
C PHE A 177 11.60 -0.04 -15.76
N THR A 178 11.32 0.93 -16.62
CA THR A 178 12.17 2.10 -16.82
C THR A 178 11.82 3.15 -15.77
N ALA A 179 12.79 3.51 -14.94
CA ALA A 179 12.63 4.54 -13.94
C ALA A 179 12.87 5.94 -14.52
N SER A 180 12.17 6.93 -13.97
CA SER A 180 12.30 8.34 -14.29
C SER A 180 11.94 9.21 -13.08
N LEU A 181 12.38 10.45 -13.09
CA LEU A 181 11.92 11.49 -12.17
C LEU A 181 10.57 11.99 -12.69
N PHE A 182 9.48 11.74 -11.94
CA PHE A 182 8.14 12.13 -12.37
C PHE A 182 7.89 13.61 -12.12
N VAL A 183 8.20 14.07 -10.91
CA VAL A 183 8.19 15.48 -10.55
C VAL A 183 9.17 15.76 -9.42
N THR A 184 9.82 16.91 -9.51
CA THR A 184 10.55 17.55 -8.41
C THR A 184 9.90 18.89 -8.12
N ASN A 185 9.57 19.17 -6.87
CA ASN A 185 8.93 20.44 -6.51
C ASN A 185 9.33 20.92 -5.11
N GLU A 186 9.57 22.22 -4.95
CA GLU A 186 9.95 22.81 -3.64
C GLU A 186 8.85 22.62 -2.58
N LEU A 187 7.57 22.51 -2.98
CA LEU A 187 6.47 22.17 -2.07
C LEU A 187 6.68 20.82 -1.35
N PHE A 188 7.46 19.93 -1.94
CA PHE A 188 7.74 18.60 -1.40
C PHE A 188 9.01 18.53 -0.57
N LYS A 189 9.75 19.65 -0.46
CA LYS A 189 11.01 19.67 0.24
C LYS A 189 10.80 19.44 1.74
N PRO A 190 11.43 18.41 2.33
CA PRO A 190 11.35 18.18 3.75
C PRO A 190 12.09 19.27 4.51
N ALA A 191 11.57 19.63 5.68
CA ALA A 191 12.35 20.34 6.68
C ALA A 191 13.59 19.51 7.08
N PRO A 192 14.72 20.14 7.44
CA PRO A 192 15.93 19.41 7.82
C PRO A 192 15.67 18.37 8.92
N ASN A 193 16.10 17.13 8.66
CA ASN A 193 15.94 15.99 9.57
C ASN A 193 14.48 15.60 9.88
N GLN A 194 13.54 15.93 8.99
CA GLN A 194 12.14 15.52 9.11
C GLN A 194 11.71 14.71 7.87
N PHE A 195 10.65 13.92 8.04
CA PHE A 195 10.01 13.21 6.94
C PHE A 195 9.14 14.19 6.14
N GLY A 196 9.38 14.27 4.83
CA GLY A 196 8.62 15.06 3.88
C GLY A 196 7.46 14.29 3.28
N LEU A 197 7.45 14.12 1.95
CA LEU A 197 6.45 13.30 1.26
C LEU A 197 6.37 11.90 1.86
N ASN A 198 5.16 11.41 2.03
CA ASN A 198 4.91 10.14 2.70
C ASN A 198 3.87 9.35 1.89
N GLY A 199 2.67 9.11 2.42
CA GLY A 199 1.64 8.37 1.72
C GLY A 199 1.25 8.93 0.35
N ILE A 200 0.98 8.05 -0.61
CA ILE A 200 0.54 8.41 -1.97
C ILE A 200 -0.49 7.41 -2.51
N VAL A 201 -1.56 7.91 -3.13
CA VAL A 201 -2.57 7.07 -3.80
C VAL A 201 -2.90 7.60 -5.19
N PHE A 202 -3.22 6.68 -6.09
CA PHE A 202 -3.82 6.99 -7.38
C PHE A 202 -5.34 7.09 -7.23
N HIS A 203 -5.92 8.22 -7.60
CA HIS A 203 -7.36 8.39 -7.64
C HIS A 203 -7.92 7.95 -8.99
N PRO A 204 -9.06 7.24 -9.04
CA PRO A 204 -9.66 6.73 -10.29
C PRO A 204 -9.93 7.80 -11.37
N ASP A 205 -10.04 9.06 -10.97
CA ASP A 205 -10.19 10.22 -11.88
C ASP A 205 -8.87 10.65 -12.56
N GLY A 206 -7.76 9.91 -12.39
CA GLY A 206 -6.54 10.09 -13.18
C GLY A 206 -5.51 11.07 -12.60
N TYR A 207 -5.43 11.19 -11.28
CA TYR A 207 -4.42 12.01 -10.59
C TYR A 207 -3.91 11.31 -9.33
N LEU A 208 -2.84 11.84 -8.76
CA LEU A 208 -2.30 11.37 -7.48
C LEU A 208 -2.75 12.28 -6.35
N LEU A 209 -3.00 11.70 -5.18
CA LEU A 209 -3.05 12.40 -3.91
C LEU A 209 -1.82 11.98 -3.11
N ALA A 210 -1.13 12.93 -2.48
CA ALA A 210 0.03 12.63 -1.64
C ALA A 210 0.01 13.51 -0.38
N VAL A 211 0.39 12.93 0.75
CA VAL A 211 0.55 13.68 2.00
C VAL A 211 2.01 13.98 2.29
N LYS A 212 2.23 15.01 3.10
CA LYS A 212 3.54 15.42 3.58
C LYS A 212 3.53 15.54 5.09
N THR A 213 4.42 14.80 5.74
CA THR A 213 4.37 14.57 7.20
C THR A 213 4.71 15.83 7.99
N ASP A 214 5.82 16.49 7.68
CA ASP A 214 6.37 17.64 8.41
C ASP A 214 5.52 18.92 8.36
N ASP A 215 4.82 19.18 7.24
CA ASP A 215 3.95 20.36 7.10
C ASP A 215 2.45 20.05 7.12
N SER A 216 2.10 18.78 7.31
CA SER A 216 0.72 18.30 7.43
C SER A 216 -0.18 18.72 6.25
N LYS A 217 0.36 18.63 5.04
CA LYS A 217 -0.35 18.95 3.80
C LYS A 217 -0.82 17.72 3.04
N LEU A 218 -1.92 17.90 2.30
CA LEU A 218 -2.40 16.99 1.27
C LEU A 218 -2.31 17.71 -0.08
N PHE A 219 -1.66 17.08 -1.04
CA PHE A 219 -1.49 17.61 -2.39
C PHE A 219 -2.24 16.74 -3.39
N LYS A 220 -2.79 17.40 -4.41
CA LYS A 220 -3.24 16.77 -5.64
C LYS A 220 -2.22 17.05 -6.74
N ILE A 221 -1.75 16.00 -7.41
CA ILE A 221 -0.76 16.07 -8.49
C ILE A 221 -1.37 15.53 -9.78
N SER A 222 -1.33 16.33 -10.85
CA SER A 222 -1.78 15.89 -12.17
C SER A 222 -0.81 14.89 -12.80
N ILE A 223 -1.31 13.77 -13.30
CA ILE A 223 -0.48 12.80 -14.05
C ILE A 223 -0.15 13.28 -15.46
N SER A 224 -1.12 13.92 -16.13
CA SER A 224 -0.94 14.43 -17.50
C SER A 224 -0.02 15.65 -17.57
N ASN A 225 0.06 16.43 -16.48
CA ASN A 225 1.00 17.53 -16.36
C ASN A 225 1.55 17.61 -14.92
N PRO A 226 2.67 16.92 -14.63
CA PRO A 226 3.19 16.77 -13.27
C PRO A 226 3.62 18.09 -12.60
N SER A 227 3.78 19.18 -13.36
CA SER A 227 4.05 20.50 -12.78
C SER A 227 2.81 21.12 -12.12
N ILE A 228 1.60 20.60 -12.37
CA ILE A 228 0.37 21.07 -11.76
C ILE A 228 0.16 20.33 -10.44
N ILE A 229 0.49 21.02 -9.36
CA ILE A 229 0.33 20.57 -7.98
C ILE A 229 -0.55 21.59 -7.24
N THR A 230 -1.60 21.12 -6.57
CA THR A 230 -2.50 21.97 -5.78
C THR A 230 -2.68 21.40 -4.38
N GLU A 231 -2.60 22.24 -3.36
CA GLU A 231 -2.96 21.86 -1.99
C GLU A 231 -4.48 21.61 -1.90
N VAL A 232 -4.87 20.51 -1.26
CA VAL A 232 -6.26 20.19 -0.93
C VAL A 232 -6.62 20.88 0.38
N THR A 233 -7.54 21.83 0.33
CA THR A 233 -7.95 22.60 1.50
C THR A 233 -9.03 21.88 2.34
N GLY A 234 -9.20 22.25 3.60
CA GLY A 234 -10.28 21.72 4.46
C GLY A 234 -9.99 20.35 5.10
N ALA A 235 -8.98 19.62 4.63
CA ALA A 235 -8.43 18.47 5.35
C ALA A 235 -7.53 18.96 6.49
N SER A 236 -7.67 18.37 7.68
CA SER A 236 -6.87 18.73 8.85
C SER A 236 -6.51 17.48 9.65
N PHE A 237 -5.22 17.32 9.88
CA PHE A 237 -4.53 16.24 10.58
C PHE A 237 -3.13 16.76 10.94
N SER A 238 -2.38 15.99 11.73
CA SER A 238 -0.98 16.26 12.04
C SER A 238 -0.14 15.04 11.69
N ALA A 239 1.08 15.22 11.21
CA ALA A 239 2.01 14.11 10.91
C ALA A 239 1.34 12.94 10.12
N PRO A 240 0.72 13.23 8.94
CA PRO A 240 0.16 12.18 8.10
C PRO A 240 1.26 11.24 7.61
N ASP A 241 0.92 9.96 7.50
CA ASP A 241 1.82 8.87 7.13
C ASP A 241 1.24 8.20 5.86
N GLY A 242 0.83 6.93 5.90
CA GLY A 242 0.14 6.27 4.81
C GLY A 242 -1.29 6.79 4.57
N ILE A 243 -1.74 6.69 3.32
CA ILE A 243 -3.11 7.04 2.89
C ILE A 243 -3.69 5.96 2.00
N GLU A 244 -5.01 5.77 2.03
CA GLU A 244 -5.71 4.74 1.25
C GLU A 244 -7.08 5.26 0.81
N LEU A 245 -7.59 4.79 -0.34
CA LEU A 245 -8.96 5.07 -0.74
C LEU A 245 -9.90 3.99 -0.20
N ASP A 246 -11.01 4.41 0.41
CA ASP A 246 -12.09 3.48 0.71
C ASP A 246 -12.84 3.07 -0.57
N LYS A 247 -13.74 2.10 -0.45
CA LYS A 247 -14.56 1.60 -1.58
C LYS A 247 -15.43 2.67 -2.28
N ASN A 248 -15.62 3.84 -1.66
CA ASN A 248 -16.39 4.96 -2.21
C ASN A 248 -15.47 6.10 -2.70
N ASN A 249 -14.15 5.88 -2.77
CA ASN A 249 -13.12 6.87 -3.10
C ASN A 249 -13.02 8.02 -2.08
N ASN A 250 -13.43 7.81 -0.83
CA ASN A 250 -13.04 8.70 0.26
C ASN A 250 -11.59 8.41 0.65
N LEU A 251 -10.83 9.43 1.04
CA LEU A 251 -9.44 9.27 1.45
C LEU A 251 -9.36 9.00 2.96
N VAL A 252 -8.84 7.84 3.32
CA VAL A 252 -8.36 7.54 4.67
C VAL A 252 -6.94 8.08 4.78
N VAL A 253 -6.71 8.94 5.79
CA VAL A 253 -5.38 9.41 6.17
C VAL A 253 -5.03 8.82 7.52
N VAL A 254 -3.89 8.15 7.60
CA VAL A 254 -3.32 7.67 8.85
C VAL A 254 -2.42 8.76 9.42
N GLU A 255 -2.74 9.26 10.61
CA GLU A 255 -1.89 10.14 11.40
C GLU A 255 -1.11 9.29 12.40
N ASN A 256 0.21 9.35 12.34
CA ASN A 256 1.07 8.44 13.10
C ASN A 256 1.32 8.90 14.55
N GLY A 257 2.16 8.14 15.26
CA GLY A 257 2.45 8.37 16.68
C GLY A 257 3.33 9.59 16.96
N LEU A 258 3.84 10.31 15.96
CA LEU A 258 4.46 11.63 16.16
C LEU A 258 3.41 12.66 16.60
N ALA A 259 2.13 12.43 16.26
CA ALA A 259 0.99 13.22 16.69
C ALA A 259 0.06 12.40 17.61
N LEU A 260 -1.23 12.26 17.28
CA LEU A 260 -2.23 11.63 18.16
C LEU A 260 -2.45 10.14 17.88
N GLY A 261 -1.93 9.58 16.78
CA GLY A 261 -2.17 8.18 16.41
C GLY A 261 -3.64 7.94 16.04
N LYS A 262 -4.17 8.71 15.08
CA LYS A 262 -5.56 8.66 14.64
C LYS A 262 -5.66 8.30 13.17
N THR A 263 -6.85 7.90 12.73
CA THR A 263 -7.20 7.94 11.30
C THR A 263 -8.33 8.90 11.06
N TYR A 264 -8.35 9.49 9.87
CA TYR A 264 -9.39 10.41 9.42
C TYR A 264 -9.84 10.00 8.03
N THR A 265 -11.15 9.95 7.82
CA THR A 265 -11.70 9.73 6.48
C THR A 265 -12.25 11.04 5.95
N PHE A 266 -11.84 11.42 4.74
CA PHE A 266 -12.25 12.65 4.08
C PHE A 266 -12.98 12.36 2.77
N SER A 267 -14.03 13.12 2.49
CA SER A 267 -14.70 13.11 1.20
C SER A 267 -14.46 14.43 0.46
N SER A 268 -14.57 14.39 -0.87
CA SER A 268 -14.56 15.59 -1.71
C SER A 268 -15.68 15.52 -2.75
N ASN A 269 -16.32 16.65 -3.01
CA ASN A 269 -17.35 16.80 -4.06
C ASN A 269 -16.93 17.81 -5.14
N ASN A 270 -15.67 18.26 -5.14
CA ASN A 270 -15.17 19.31 -6.02
C ASN A 270 -13.83 18.93 -6.66
N ASN A 271 -13.66 17.64 -6.98
CA ASN A 271 -12.46 17.09 -7.59
C ASN A 271 -11.21 17.36 -6.73
N TRP A 272 -11.33 17.17 -5.42
CA TRP A 272 -10.25 17.32 -4.43
C TRP A 272 -9.58 18.70 -4.45
N LYS A 273 -10.32 19.76 -4.75
CA LYS A 273 -9.86 21.13 -4.44
C LYS A 273 -9.98 21.42 -2.94
N SER A 274 -11.00 20.84 -2.32
CA SER A 274 -11.15 20.77 -0.88
C SER A 274 -11.70 19.42 -0.46
N ALA A 275 -11.54 19.10 0.82
CA ALA A 275 -12.10 17.90 1.42
C ALA A 275 -12.78 18.23 2.75
N SER A 276 -13.67 17.34 3.20
CA SER A 276 -14.36 17.45 4.48
C SER A 276 -14.24 16.14 5.23
N LYS A 277 -13.90 16.21 6.52
CA LYS A 277 -13.80 15.03 7.37
C LYS A 277 -15.19 14.42 7.58
N ILE A 278 -15.33 13.12 7.33
CA ILE A 278 -16.57 12.36 7.52
C ILE A 278 -16.49 11.35 8.67
N SER A 279 -15.30 10.84 9.00
CA SER A 279 -15.09 10.01 10.19
C SER A 279 -13.70 10.20 10.78
N GLU A 280 -13.54 9.80 12.04
CA GLU A 280 -12.23 9.62 12.67
C GLU A 280 -12.23 8.38 13.57
N THR A 281 -11.09 7.72 13.68
CA THR A 281 -10.87 6.60 14.61
C THR A 281 -9.63 6.87 15.46
N ASN A 282 -9.74 6.73 16.78
CA ASN A 282 -8.57 6.76 17.66
C ASN A 282 -7.92 5.38 17.66
N VAL A 283 -6.70 5.27 17.14
CA VAL A 283 -5.92 4.02 17.18
C VAL A 283 -5.08 4.01 18.45
N GLY A 284 -4.31 5.07 18.66
CA GLY A 284 -3.46 5.28 19.83
C GLY A 284 -2.09 5.81 19.42
N LYS A 285 -1.65 6.89 20.09
CA LYS A 285 -0.33 7.49 19.85
C LYS A 285 0.82 6.47 19.99
N GLU A 286 0.79 5.69 21.06
CA GLU A 286 1.82 4.68 21.36
C GLU A 286 1.67 3.40 20.52
N ASP A 287 0.53 3.21 19.86
CA ASP A 287 0.33 2.15 18.87
C ASP A 287 1.04 2.50 17.55
N PHE A 288 1.19 3.78 17.27
CA PHE A 288 1.91 4.32 16.12
C PHE A 288 1.38 3.70 14.81
N PRO A 289 0.12 4.00 14.43
CA PRO A 289 -0.41 3.56 13.15
C PRO A 289 0.38 4.18 12.01
N THR A 290 0.63 3.42 10.94
CA THR A 290 1.47 3.87 9.81
C THR A 290 0.69 3.89 8.51
N THR A 291 0.06 2.78 8.13
CA THR A 291 -0.56 2.63 6.81
C THR A 291 -1.91 1.93 6.88
N ALA A 292 -2.72 2.12 5.85
CA ALA A 292 -4.05 1.55 5.71
C ALA A 292 -4.18 0.68 4.45
N ALA A 293 -5.11 -0.28 4.46
CA ALA A 293 -5.41 -1.14 3.31
C ALA A 293 -6.92 -1.37 3.20
N LEU A 294 -7.47 -1.27 1.99
CA LEU A 294 -8.85 -1.67 1.70
C LEU A 294 -8.91 -3.20 1.47
N ALA A 295 -9.70 -3.92 2.26
CA ALA A 295 -9.82 -5.36 2.14
C ALA A 295 -11.04 -5.82 1.33
N SER A 296 -11.11 -7.12 1.00
CA SER A 296 -12.17 -7.75 0.19
C SER A 296 -13.58 -7.61 0.80
N ASP A 297 -13.68 -7.40 2.11
CA ASP A 297 -14.95 -7.16 2.82
C ASP A 297 -15.46 -5.71 2.70
N GLY A 298 -14.73 -4.87 1.97
CA GLY A 298 -15.04 -3.46 1.73
C GLY A 298 -14.80 -2.56 2.93
N ASN A 299 -14.04 -3.02 3.93
CA ASN A 299 -13.59 -2.21 5.06
C ASN A 299 -12.10 -1.87 4.94
N VAL A 300 -11.71 -0.76 5.59
CA VAL A 300 -10.32 -0.33 5.67
C VAL A 300 -9.71 -0.82 6.98
N TYR A 301 -8.49 -1.33 6.89
CA TYR A 301 -7.68 -1.85 7.98
C TYR A 301 -6.42 -1.00 8.14
N VAL A 302 -6.00 -0.77 9.38
CA VAL A 302 -4.82 0.03 9.71
C VAL A 302 -3.83 -0.82 10.49
N ILE A 303 -2.56 -0.76 10.09
CA ILE A 303 -1.47 -1.45 10.77
C ILE A 303 -0.79 -0.54 11.79
N SER A 304 -0.51 -1.08 12.98
CA SER A 304 0.14 -0.38 14.09
C SER A 304 1.57 -0.88 14.27
N SER A 305 2.52 0.00 13.97
CA SER A 305 3.93 -0.35 13.85
C SER A 305 4.66 -0.42 15.19
N LYS A 306 4.18 0.30 16.21
CA LYS A 306 4.98 0.63 17.41
C LYS A 306 6.32 1.32 17.06
N LEU A 307 6.37 2.03 15.93
CA LEU A 307 7.61 2.56 15.33
C LEU A 307 8.38 3.48 16.27
N GLY A 308 7.69 4.26 17.11
CA GLY A 308 8.33 5.08 18.14
C GLY A 308 9.27 4.29 19.06
N LYS A 309 8.97 3.01 19.33
CA LYS A 309 9.85 2.12 20.10
C LYS A 309 11.10 1.72 19.33
N LEU A 310 10.97 1.35 18.05
CA LEU A 310 12.12 1.01 17.21
C LEU A 310 13.06 2.20 17.03
N LEU A 311 12.50 3.40 16.78
CA LEU A 311 13.28 4.64 16.70
C LEU A 311 13.97 4.98 18.03
N GLY A 312 13.36 4.58 19.16
CA GLY A 312 13.97 4.62 20.49
C GLY A 312 14.98 3.50 20.78
N GLY A 313 15.23 2.58 19.84
CA GLY A 313 16.20 1.50 19.94
C GLY A 313 15.68 0.18 20.51
N ASP A 314 14.38 0.07 20.81
CA ASP A 314 13.77 -1.19 21.22
C ASP A 314 13.71 -2.14 20.03
N LYS A 315 14.35 -3.30 20.16
CA LYS A 315 14.37 -4.36 19.13
C LYS A 315 13.58 -5.60 19.55
N THR A 316 12.84 -5.49 20.66
CA THR A 316 12.24 -6.59 21.40
C THR A 316 10.72 -6.57 21.44
N GLN A 317 10.07 -5.46 21.02
CA GLN A 317 8.63 -5.41 20.82
C GLN A 317 8.18 -6.61 19.98
N SER A 318 7.11 -7.28 20.41
CA SER A 318 6.70 -8.54 19.82
C SER A 318 5.23 -8.60 19.43
N SER A 319 4.44 -7.59 19.79
CA SER A 319 2.99 -7.56 19.52
C SER A 319 2.63 -6.32 18.69
N TYR A 320 1.91 -6.55 17.60
CA TYR A 320 1.48 -5.52 16.66
C TYR A 320 0.02 -5.78 16.28
N ASP A 321 -0.71 -4.75 15.88
CA ASP A 321 -2.13 -4.87 15.58
C ASP A 321 -2.44 -4.44 14.16
N ILE A 322 -3.35 -5.17 13.52
CA ILE A 322 -4.05 -4.74 12.29
C ILE A 322 -5.52 -4.63 12.66
N GLN A 323 -6.11 -3.45 12.55
CA GLN A 323 -7.48 -3.21 13.02
C GLN A 323 -8.33 -2.50 11.97
N ARG A 324 -9.59 -2.93 11.87
CA ARG A 324 -10.61 -2.27 11.06
C ARG A 324 -10.96 -0.90 11.64
N ILE A 325 -11.03 0.12 10.79
CA ILE A 325 -11.50 1.46 11.16
C ILE A 325 -12.95 1.72 10.74
N LYS A 326 -13.55 2.79 11.26
CA LYS A 326 -14.95 3.16 11.03
C LYS A 326 -15.15 4.13 9.87
#